data_AF-A0A6G3YVQ7-F1
#
_entry.id   AF-A0A6G3YVQ7-F1
#
_cell.length_a   1.000
_cell.length_b   1.000
_cell.length_c   1.000
_cell.angle_alpha   90.00
_cell.angle_beta   90.00
_cell.angle_gamma   90.00
#
_symmetry.space_group_name_H-M   'P 1'
#
loop_
_entity.id
_entity.type
_entity.pdbx_description
1 polymer ?
#
loop_
_entity_poly.entity_id
_entity_poly.type
_entity_poly.pdbx_seq_one_letter_code
_entity_poly.pdbx_strand_id
1 'polypeptide(L)'
;MGDRIVVNVDHLPGDLQAITKTIEKAALSRRGDELALLELLRLLEQLHAYIRDEWFQEAMPTNRQRLYALLRDIEISGGWPYIQRMRLRSLLKKLEQEEQESEKRGPNIL
;
A
#
# COMPACT_ATOMS: atom_id res chain seq x y z
N MET A 1 24.39 -4.50 14.73
CA MET A 1 24.06 -5.48 13.68
C MET A 1 22.54 -5.47 13.56
N GLY A 2 22.01 -4.73 12.58
CA GLY A 2 20.56 -4.59 12.44
C GLY A 2 19.94 -5.92 12.02
N ASP A 3 18.86 -6.31 12.70
CA ASP A 3 18.07 -7.47 12.32
C ASP A 3 17.79 -7.41 10.81
N ARG A 4 18.24 -8.45 10.10
CA ARG A 4 17.81 -8.66 8.72
C ARG A 4 16.31 -8.88 8.78
N ILE A 5 15.53 -7.93 8.28
CA ILE A 5 14.14 -8.21 7.90
C ILE A 5 14.24 -9.23 6.76
N VAL A 6 14.12 -10.51 7.11
CA VAL A 6 13.97 -11.57 6.13
C VAL A 6 12.53 -11.46 5.65
N VAL A 7 12.36 -11.01 4.41
CA VAL A 7 11.04 -11.05 3.77
C VAL A 7 10.70 -12.52 3.59
N ASN A 8 9.75 -13.04 4.38
CA ASN A 8 9.28 -14.40 4.22
C ASN A 8 8.42 -14.45 2.94
N VAL A 9 8.96 -15.08 1.89
CA VAL A 9 8.33 -15.14 0.56
C VAL A 9 7.71 -16.51 0.26
N ASP A 10 7.86 -17.48 1.15
CA ASP A 10 7.49 -18.88 0.86
C ASP A 10 5.97 -19.08 0.69
N HIS A 11 5.17 -18.14 1.21
CA HIS A 11 3.71 -18.14 1.06
C HIS A 11 3.21 -17.33 -0.16
N LEU A 12 4.11 -16.69 -0.92
CA LEU A 12 3.71 -15.85 -2.05
C LEU A 12 3.47 -16.68 -3.32
N PRO A 13 2.60 -16.22 -4.23
CA PRO A 13 2.53 -16.72 -5.60
C PRO A 13 3.91 -16.81 -6.29
N GLY A 14 4.08 -17.79 -7.18
CA GLY A 14 5.39 -18.12 -7.76
C GLY A 14 6.03 -17.00 -8.60
N ASP A 15 5.20 -16.15 -9.22
CA ASP A 15 5.63 -14.93 -9.91
C ASP A 15 6.22 -13.91 -8.93
N LEU A 16 5.57 -13.67 -7.79
CA LEU A 16 6.08 -12.78 -6.75
C LEU A 16 7.37 -13.31 -6.12
N GLN A 17 7.47 -14.62 -5.90
CA GLN A 17 8.73 -15.25 -5.44
C GLN A 17 9.88 -15.02 -6.42
N ALA A 18 9.62 -15.13 -7.72
CA ALA A 18 10.63 -14.91 -8.76
C ALA A 18 11.08 -13.44 -8.79
N ILE A 19 10.15 -12.49 -8.63
CA ILE A 19 10.45 -11.05 -8.52
C ILE A 19 11.33 -10.79 -7.30
N THR A 20 10.98 -11.34 -6.13
CA THR A 20 11.80 -11.14 -4.92
C THR A 20 13.21 -11.67 -5.10
N LYS A 21 13.38 -12.90 -5.60
CA LYS A 21 14.71 -13.47 -5.88
C LYS A 21 15.53 -12.62 -6.85
N THR A 22 14.87 -12.02 -7.84
CA THR A 22 15.52 -11.14 -8.81
C THR A 22 16.02 -9.84 -8.16
N ILE A 23 15.19 -9.22 -7.33
CA ILE A 23 15.55 -7.99 -6.58
C ILE A 23 16.68 -8.28 -5.59
N GLU A 24 16.61 -9.40 -4.86
CA GLU A 24 17.68 -9.81 -3.94
C GLU A 24 19.01 -10.02 -4.64
N LYS A 25 19.00 -10.70 -5.80
CA LYS A 25 20.20 -10.88 -6.63
C LYS A 25 20.76 -9.54 -7.10
N ALA A 26 19.89 -8.62 -7.53
CA ALA A 26 20.29 -7.28 -7.96
C ALA A 26 20.92 -6.48 -6.80
N ALA A 27 20.34 -6.53 -5.61
CA ALA A 27 20.89 -5.89 -4.42
C ALA A 27 22.22 -6.51 -3.99
N LEU A 28 22.33 -7.83 -3.99
CA LEU A 28 23.55 -8.55 -3.62
C LEU A 28 24.72 -8.20 -4.55
N SER A 29 24.47 -8.09 -5.86
CA SER A 29 25.48 -7.71 -6.85
C SER A 29 26.01 -6.27 -6.68
N ARG A 30 25.29 -5.41 -5.94
CA ARG A 30 25.62 -4.01 -5.69
C ARG A 30 26.06 -3.75 -4.25
N ARG A 31 26.29 -4.81 -3.47
CA ARG A 31 26.66 -4.70 -2.06
C ARG A 31 27.98 -3.94 -1.91
N GLY A 32 27.96 -2.88 -1.10
CA GLY A 32 29.12 -2.02 -0.86
C GLY A 32 29.22 -0.82 -1.79
N ASP A 33 28.33 -0.70 -2.78
CA ASP A 33 28.19 0.47 -3.64
C ASP A 33 26.90 1.22 -3.30
N GLU A 34 27.04 2.31 -2.56
CA GLU A 34 25.93 3.15 -2.09
C GLU A 34 25.14 3.80 -3.22
N LEU A 35 25.79 4.19 -4.32
CA LEU A 35 25.12 4.84 -5.44
C LEU A 35 24.35 3.81 -6.27
N ALA A 36 24.93 2.63 -6.52
CA ALA A 36 24.23 1.55 -7.22
C ALA A 36 23.04 1.01 -6.41
N LEU A 37 23.16 0.92 -5.08
CA LEU A 37 22.04 0.57 -4.21
C LEU A 37 20.95 1.65 -4.24
N LEU A 38 21.32 2.93 -4.22
CA LEU A 38 20.36 4.04 -4.33
C LEU A 38 19.62 4.03 -5.68
N GLU A 39 20.31 3.69 -6.77
CA GLU A 39 19.70 3.51 -8.09
C GLU A 39 18.63 2.40 -8.06
N LEU A 40 18.94 1.24 -7.49
CA LEU A 40 17.99 0.15 -7.33
C LEU A 40 16.76 0.59 -6.51
N LEU A 41 16.96 1.29 -5.40
CA LEU A 41 15.86 1.78 -4.56
C LEU A 41 14.97 2.78 -5.30
N ARG A 42 15.55 3.69 -6.09
CA ARG A 42 14.79 4.65 -6.91
C ARG A 42 13.97 3.96 -7.99
N LEU A 43 14.51 2.93 -8.63
CA LEU A 43 13.78 2.13 -9.61
C LEU A 43 12.57 1.44 -8.96
N LEU A 44 12.77 0.81 -7.80
CA LEU A 44 11.68 0.14 -7.08
C LEU A 44 10.57 1.13 -6.69
N GLU A 45 10.94 2.33 -6.24
CA GLU A 45 9.97 3.40 -5.95
C GLU A 45 9.20 3.83 -7.21
N GLN A 46 9.86 3.99 -8.34
CA GLN A 46 9.20 4.35 -9.62
C GLN A 46 8.23 3.28 -10.09
N LEU A 47 8.63 2.01 -10.04
CA LEU A 47 7.76 0.87 -10.38
C LEU A 47 6.54 0.82 -9.46
N HIS A 48 6.79 1.00 -8.17
CA HIS A 48 5.74 1.06 -7.17
C HIS A 48 4.76 2.23 -7.44
N ALA A 49 5.27 3.44 -7.72
CA ALA A 49 4.43 4.59 -8.05
C ALA A 49 3.60 4.36 -9.32
N TYR A 50 4.18 3.76 -10.36
CA TYR A 50 3.49 3.43 -11.60
C TYR A 50 2.35 2.43 -11.39
N ILE A 51 2.62 1.32 -10.68
CA ILE A 51 1.60 0.32 -10.32
C ILE A 51 0.47 0.96 -9.51
N ARG A 52 0.84 1.84 -8.56
CA ARG A 52 -0.13 2.54 -7.72
C ARG A 52 -1.05 3.43 -8.56
N ASP A 53 -0.47 4.27 -9.41
CA ASP A 53 -1.19 5.35 -10.09
C ASP A 53 -2.01 4.84 -11.28
N GLU A 54 -1.54 3.80 -11.97
CA GLU A 54 -2.27 3.22 -13.12
C GLU A 54 -3.24 2.12 -12.65
N TRP A 55 -2.74 1.02 -12.09
CA TRP A 55 -3.57 -0.19 -11.90
C TRP A 55 -4.25 -0.26 -10.53
N PHE A 56 -3.56 0.17 -9.46
CA PHE A 56 -4.14 0.09 -8.12
C PHE A 56 -5.27 1.11 -7.94
N GLN A 57 -5.11 2.34 -8.45
CA GLN A 57 -6.17 3.34 -8.43
C GLN A 57 -7.41 2.88 -9.21
N GLU A 58 -7.25 2.27 -10.39
CA GLU A 58 -8.36 1.69 -11.15
C GLU A 58 -9.07 0.54 -10.40
N ALA A 59 -8.29 -0.28 -9.67
CA ALA A 59 -8.83 -1.37 -8.87
C ALA A 59 -9.46 -0.93 -7.54
N MET A 60 -9.45 0.37 -7.21
CA MET A 60 -9.99 0.87 -5.94
C MET A 60 -11.48 0.55 -5.81
N PRO A 61 -11.92 0.01 -4.67
CA PRO A 61 -13.34 -0.26 -4.46
C PRO A 61 -14.16 1.03 -4.52
N THR A 62 -15.15 1.07 -5.40
CA THR A 62 -16.14 2.16 -5.46
C THR A 62 -17.17 2.07 -4.33
N ASN A 63 -17.34 0.87 -3.75
CA ASN A 63 -18.15 0.67 -2.56
C ASN A 63 -17.38 1.10 -1.30
N ARG A 64 -17.94 2.07 -0.56
CA ARG A 64 -17.39 2.61 0.69
C ARG A 64 -16.99 1.51 1.69
N GLN A 65 -17.84 0.51 1.92
CA GLN A 65 -17.56 -0.56 2.89
C GLN A 65 -16.33 -1.40 2.49
N ARG A 66 -16.19 -1.70 1.20
CA ARG A 66 -15.02 -2.43 0.67
C ARG A 66 -13.76 -1.58 0.71
N LEU A 67 -13.89 -0.27 0.46
CA LEU A 67 -12.81 0.69 0.63
C LEU A 67 -12.34 0.74 2.09
N TYR A 68 -13.25 0.80 3.05
CA TYR A 68 -12.93 0.75 4.48
C TYR A 68 -12.20 -0.52 4.88
N ALA A 69 -12.65 -1.68 4.40
CA ALA A 69 -12.00 -2.96 4.66
C ALA A 69 -10.57 -2.97 4.11
N LEU A 70 -10.38 -2.50 2.86
CA LEU A 70 -9.06 -2.39 2.23
C LEU A 70 -8.12 -1.46 3.00
N LEU A 71 -8.61 -0.29 3.41
CA LEU A 71 -7.81 0.70 4.16
C LEU A 71 -7.40 0.18 5.54
N ARG A 72 -8.29 -0.54 6.23
CA ARG A 72 -7.99 -1.18 7.51
C ARG A 72 -6.94 -2.28 7.37
N ASP A 73 -7.03 -3.09 6.32
CA ASP A 73 -6.06 -4.16 6.03
C ASP A 73 -4.65 -3.59 5.76
N ILE A 74 -4.59 -2.49 5.01
CA ILE A 74 -3.37 -1.72 4.77
C ILE A 74 -2.77 -1.16 6.07
N GLU A 75 -3.60 -0.69 7.02
CA GLU A 75 -3.13 -0.17 8.30
C GLU A 75 -2.54 -1.25 9.22
N ILE A 76 -3.12 -2.46 9.22
CA ILE A 76 -2.73 -3.58 10.09
C ILE A 76 -1.47 -4.28 9.58
N SER A 77 -1.36 -4.50 8.26
CA SER A 77 -0.23 -5.18 7.62
C SER A 77 1.07 -4.36 7.60
N GLY A 78 0.99 -3.06 7.91
CA GLY A 78 2.17 -2.26 8.25
C GLY A 78 3.09 -1.92 7.07
N GLY A 79 2.60 -1.97 5.83
CA GLY A 79 3.40 -1.63 4.65
C GLY A 79 2.54 -1.14 3.49
N TRP A 80 2.35 0.18 3.40
CA TRP A 80 1.92 0.87 2.16
C TRP A 80 2.56 2.28 2.15
N PRO A 81 2.86 2.84 0.98
CA PRO A 81 3.81 3.91 0.71
C PRO A 81 3.28 5.25 1.21
N TYR A 82 3.91 5.85 2.23
CA TYR A 82 3.72 7.26 2.63
C TYR A 82 2.30 7.88 2.53
N ILE A 83 1.22 7.10 2.67
CA ILE A 83 -0.09 7.67 2.95
C ILE A 83 0.06 8.13 4.38
N GLN A 84 0.25 9.44 4.57
CA GLN A 84 0.36 10.03 5.89
C GLN A 84 -0.81 9.49 6.72
N ARG A 85 -0.53 8.63 7.70
CA ARG A 85 -1.55 7.89 8.47
C ARG A 85 -2.63 8.82 9.03
N MET A 86 -2.28 10.08 9.28
CA MET A 86 -3.19 11.17 9.65
C MET A 86 -4.21 11.55 8.57
N ARG A 87 -3.81 11.60 7.29
CA ARG A 87 -4.71 11.87 6.16
C ARG A 87 -5.71 10.74 5.96
N LEU A 88 -5.29 9.49 6.16
CA LEU A 88 -6.19 8.33 6.03
C LEU A 88 -7.22 8.29 7.15
N ARG A 89 -6.79 8.39 8.41
CA ARG A 89 -7.70 8.48 9.56
C ARG A 89 -8.69 9.62 9.46
N SER A 90 -8.26 10.75 8.90
CA SER A 90 -9.12 11.91 8.67
C SER A 90 -10.13 11.68 7.54
N LEU A 91 -9.74 10.97 6.48
CA LEU A 91 -10.65 10.57 5.40
C LEU A 91 -11.70 9.57 5.90
N LEU A 92 -11.27 8.54 6.62
CA LEU A 92 -12.14 7.54 7.24
C LEU A 92 -13.16 8.20 8.19
N LYS A 93 -12.69 9.08 9.08
CA LYS A 93 -13.56 9.80 10.01
C LYS A 93 -14.58 10.71 9.30
N LYS A 94 -14.19 11.40 8.23
CA LYS A 94 -15.13 12.22 7.43
C LYS A 94 -16.22 11.38 6.79
N LEU A 95 -15.83 10.24 6.21
CA LEU A 95 -16.76 9.33 5.57
C LEU A 95 -17.72 8.66 6.58
N GLU A 96 -17.26 8.34 7.79
CA GLU A 96 -18.11 7.85 8.90
C GLU A 96 -19.08 8.94 9.37
N GLN A 97 -18.62 10.19 9.44
CA GLN A 97 -19.47 11.33 9.80
C GLN A 97 -20.56 11.60 8.75
N GLU A 98 -20.23 11.50 7.46
CA GLU A 98 -21.21 11.59 6.37
C GLU A 98 -22.28 10.50 6.45
N GLU A 99 -21.89 9.26 6.78
CA GLU A 99 -22.83 8.13 6.92
C GLU A 99 -23.82 8.39 8.06
N GLN A 100 -23.30 8.82 9.22
CA GLN A 100 -24.11 9.18 10.39
C GLN A 100 -25.00 10.42 10.15
N GLU A 101 -24.60 11.34 9.27
CA GLU A 101 -25.40 12.50 8.90
C GLU A 101 -26.48 12.15 7.85
N SER A 102 -26.18 11.19 6.96
CA SER A 102 -27.14 10.66 6.00
C SER A 102 -28.26 9.82 6.64
N GLU A 103 -27.96 9.06 7.71
CA GLU A 103 -28.96 8.33 8.49
C GLU A 103 -29.82 9.25 9.37
N LYS A 104 -29.28 10.40 9.80
CA LYS A 104 -30.03 11.42 10.58
C LYS A 104 -30.93 12.30 9.73
N ARG A 105 -30.61 12.49 8.45
CA ARG A 105 -31.56 13.02 7.45
C ARG A 105 -32.55 11.92 7.05
N GLY A 106 -33.43 11.55 7.98
CA GLY A 106 -34.60 10.72 7.67
C GLY A 106 -35.42 11.31 6.51
N PRO A 107 -36.24 10.49 5.82
CA PRO A 107 -36.95 10.92 4.62
C PRO A 107 -37.78 12.16 4.92
N ASN A 108 -37.56 13.23 4.14
CA ASN A 108 -38.44 14.39 4.15
C ASN A 108 -39.81 13.93 3.61
N ILE A 109 -40.70 13.52 4.51
CA ILE A 109 -42.09 13.24 4.18
C ILE A 109 -42.75 14.61 3.94
N LEU A 110 -42.89 14.96 2.66
CA LEU A 110 -43.85 15.96 2.17
C LEU A 110 -45.25 15.35 2.14
#